data_AF-A0A5P8JWJ3-F1
#
_entry.id   AF-A0A5P8JWJ3-F1
#
_cell.length_a   1.000
_cell.length_b   1.000
_cell.length_c   1.000
_cell.angle_alpha   90.00
_cell.angle_beta   90.00
_cell.angle_gamma   90.00
#
_symmetry.space_group_name_H-M   'P 1'
#
loop_
_entity.id
_entity.type
_entity.pdbx_description
1 polymer ?
#
loop_
_entity_poly.entity_id
_entity_poly.type
_entity_poly.pdbx_seq_one_letter_code
_entity_poly.pdbx_strand_id
1 'polypeptide(L)'
;MSIPNQHQAPEPAPSAADFSAALTALGSYAQPPTDAELQQQAQAVGGEQVLAAILSNALYGASIGAGMLAEGHMLAQGAGGKELGLARQQVLKASGADGPGVMGMLHWQTGHVQQLLKGLDEQGCGPVIAAAARTASALLSLLACSAVFSTEDERAGQIPAELAQARKDLAAALAEIDELPATAAAMFLGAVPGM
;
A
#
# COMPACT_ATOMS: atom_id res chain seq x y z
N MET A 1 26.61 36.27 -11.10
CA MET A 1 26.96 34.86 -10.85
C MET A 1 25.81 34.03 -11.40
N SER A 2 26.06 33.28 -12.47
CA SER A 2 25.05 32.45 -13.13
C SER A 2 24.76 31.22 -12.27
N ILE A 3 23.50 30.98 -11.94
CA ILE A 3 23.04 29.73 -11.33
C ILE A 3 23.15 28.64 -12.42
N PRO A 4 23.96 27.59 -12.25
CA PRO A 4 23.98 26.49 -13.21
C PRO A 4 22.64 25.78 -13.12
N ASN A 5 21.81 25.93 -14.16
CA ASN A 5 20.62 25.13 -14.36
C ASN A 5 21.08 23.74 -14.81
N GLN A 6 21.54 22.92 -13.86
CA GLN A 6 21.81 21.51 -14.12
C GLN A 6 20.47 20.79 -14.09
N HIS A 7 19.90 20.56 -15.28
CA HIS A 7 18.99 19.43 -15.46
C HIS A 7 19.80 18.16 -15.20
N GLN A 8 19.90 17.77 -13.92
CA GLN A 8 20.37 16.43 -13.55
C GLN A 8 19.47 15.45 -14.28
N ALA A 9 20.09 14.56 -15.07
CA ALA A 9 19.37 13.42 -15.61
C ALA A 9 18.73 12.66 -14.43
N PRO A 10 17.47 12.24 -14.52
CA PRO A 10 16.84 11.45 -13.46
C PRO A 10 17.74 10.25 -13.16
N GLU A 11 18.00 10.01 -11.87
CA GLU A 11 18.75 8.82 -11.47
C GLU A 11 18.06 7.57 -12.04
N PRO A 12 18.84 6.58 -12.51
CA PRO A 12 18.25 5.38 -13.06
C PRO A 12 17.43 4.67 -11.99
N ALA A 13 16.26 4.15 -12.37
CA ALA A 13 15.46 3.31 -11.49
C ALA A 13 16.29 2.08 -11.06
N PRO A 14 16.12 1.58 -9.83
CA PRO A 14 16.82 0.38 -9.38
C PRO A 14 16.48 -0.82 -10.28
N SER A 15 17.47 -1.68 -10.49
CA SER A 15 17.32 -2.90 -11.30
C SER A 15 16.67 -4.02 -10.50
N ALA A 16 16.21 -5.07 -11.21
CA ALA A 16 15.77 -6.33 -10.62
C ALA A 16 16.85 -6.95 -9.71
N ALA A 17 18.13 -6.80 -10.04
CA ALA A 17 19.23 -7.27 -9.21
C ALA A 17 19.32 -6.48 -7.89
N ASP A 18 19.16 -5.15 -7.92
CA ASP A 18 19.15 -4.31 -6.72
C ASP A 18 18.01 -4.69 -5.77
N PHE A 19 16.80 -4.89 -6.32
CA PHE A 19 15.65 -5.35 -5.53
C PHE A 19 15.82 -6.76 -4.98
N SER A 20 16.41 -7.68 -5.77
CA SER A 20 16.71 -9.04 -5.31
C SER A 20 17.73 -9.07 -4.17
N ALA A 21 18.76 -8.22 -4.25
CA ALA A 21 19.75 -8.05 -3.19
C ALA A 21 19.11 -7.50 -1.90
N ALA A 22 18.21 -6.52 -2.01
CA ALA A 22 17.47 -6.00 -0.87
C ALA A 22 16.54 -7.05 -0.23
N LEU A 23 15.82 -7.82 -1.04
CA LEU A 23 14.99 -8.94 -0.57
C LEU A 23 15.82 -10.00 0.18
N THR A 24 17.02 -10.29 -0.33
CA THR A 24 18.00 -11.17 0.33
C THR A 24 18.41 -10.61 1.68
N ALA A 25 18.73 -9.32 1.77
CA ALA A 25 19.12 -8.68 3.03
C ALA A 25 18.01 -8.70 4.09
N LEU A 26 16.73 -8.66 3.67
CA LEU A 26 15.58 -8.85 4.55
C LEU A 26 15.29 -10.33 4.90
N GLY A 27 16.09 -11.26 4.39
CA GLY A 27 15.89 -12.70 4.62
C GLY A 27 14.70 -13.29 3.88
N SER A 28 14.23 -12.66 2.80
CA SER A 28 13.06 -13.11 2.02
C SER A 28 13.36 -14.37 1.20
N TYR A 29 14.63 -14.67 0.96
CA TYR A 29 15.08 -15.86 0.25
C TYR A 29 15.89 -16.78 1.17
N ALA A 30 15.56 -18.08 1.17
CA ALA A 30 16.41 -19.09 1.78
C ALA A 30 17.73 -19.27 1.01
N GLN A 31 17.67 -19.12 -0.32
CA GLN A 31 18.82 -19.07 -1.22
C GLN A 31 18.59 -17.94 -2.24
N PRO A 32 19.44 -16.90 -2.30
CA PRO A 32 19.29 -15.81 -3.25
C PRO A 32 19.35 -16.30 -4.70
N PRO A 33 18.49 -15.77 -5.60
CA PRO A 33 18.54 -16.13 -7.01
C PRO A 33 19.84 -15.61 -7.64
N THR A 34 20.40 -16.42 -8.54
CA THR A 34 21.56 -16.08 -9.35
C THR A 34 21.19 -15.13 -10.49
N ASP A 35 22.20 -14.46 -11.07
CA ASP A 35 21.99 -13.56 -12.23
C ASP A 35 21.33 -14.26 -13.41
N ALA A 36 21.67 -15.53 -13.66
CA ALA A 36 21.08 -16.33 -14.73
C ALA A 36 19.60 -16.62 -14.48
N GLU A 37 19.22 -16.91 -13.22
CA GLU A 37 17.82 -17.12 -12.84
C GLU A 37 17.01 -15.82 -12.93
N LEU A 38 17.58 -14.69 -12.52
CA LEU A 38 16.94 -13.38 -12.69
C LEU A 38 16.73 -13.04 -14.18
N GLN A 39 17.72 -13.33 -15.03
CA GLN A 39 17.58 -13.13 -16.48
C GLN A 39 16.49 -14.02 -17.07
N GLN A 40 16.40 -15.28 -16.64
CA GLN A 40 15.34 -16.20 -17.08
C GLN A 40 13.96 -15.73 -16.63
N GLN A 41 13.83 -15.27 -15.38
CA GLN A 41 12.58 -14.71 -14.86
C GLN A 41 12.17 -13.44 -15.62
N ALA A 42 13.13 -12.55 -15.91
CA ALA A 42 12.88 -11.34 -16.69
C ALA A 42 12.30 -11.68 -18.06
N GLN A 43 12.86 -12.67 -18.76
CA GLN A 43 12.32 -13.14 -20.04
C GLN A 43 10.90 -13.70 -19.90
N ALA A 44 10.62 -14.43 -18.82
CA ALA A 44 9.30 -15.03 -18.59
C ALA A 44 8.19 -14.01 -18.30
N VAL A 45 8.51 -12.90 -17.64
CA VAL A 45 7.52 -11.87 -17.25
C VAL A 45 7.42 -10.69 -18.23
N GLY A 46 8.12 -10.75 -19.37
CA GLY A 46 8.02 -9.74 -20.42
C GLY A 46 9.10 -8.65 -20.39
N GLY A 47 10.17 -8.85 -19.62
CA GLY A 47 11.37 -8.02 -19.62
C GLY A 47 11.86 -7.68 -18.23
N GLU A 48 13.06 -7.08 -18.17
CA GLU A 48 13.67 -6.67 -16.91
C GLU A 48 12.79 -5.68 -16.15
N GLN A 49 12.23 -4.68 -16.83
CA GLN A 49 11.48 -3.61 -16.15
C GLN A 49 10.23 -4.12 -15.44
N VAL A 50 9.59 -5.15 -16.01
CA VAL A 50 8.45 -5.83 -15.39
C VAL A 50 8.93 -6.63 -14.17
N LEU A 51 10.05 -7.35 -14.29
CA LEU A 51 10.65 -8.05 -13.15
C LEU A 51 11.07 -7.09 -12.03
N ALA A 52 11.69 -5.96 -12.35
CA ALA A 52 12.07 -4.93 -11.39
C ALA A 52 10.84 -4.39 -10.64
N ALA A 53 9.73 -4.13 -11.35
CA ALA A 53 8.47 -3.73 -10.72
C ALA A 53 7.90 -4.82 -9.81
N ILE A 54 7.94 -6.09 -10.23
CA ILE A 54 7.50 -7.24 -9.42
C ILE A 54 8.35 -7.35 -8.13
N LEU A 55 9.68 -7.30 -8.25
CA LEU A 55 10.59 -7.43 -7.12
C LEU A 55 10.53 -6.22 -6.20
N SER A 56 10.28 -5.01 -6.72
CA SER A 56 10.02 -3.83 -5.92
C SER A 56 8.76 -3.97 -5.07
N ASN A 57 7.67 -4.49 -5.64
CA ASN A 57 6.44 -4.77 -4.89
C ASN A 57 6.63 -5.91 -3.87
N ALA A 58 7.41 -6.93 -4.21
CA ALA A 58 7.79 -7.97 -3.26
C ALA A 58 8.62 -7.40 -2.10
N LEU A 59 9.56 -6.50 -2.38
CA LEU A 59 10.36 -5.80 -1.36
C LEU A 59 9.49 -4.94 -0.46
N TYR A 60 8.51 -4.23 -1.02
CA TYR A 60 7.50 -3.51 -0.25
C TYR A 60 6.75 -4.44 0.71
N GLY A 61 6.25 -5.58 0.23
CA GLY A 61 5.61 -6.59 1.07
C GLY A 61 6.52 -7.13 2.18
N ALA A 62 7.77 -7.47 1.85
CA ALA A 62 8.76 -7.93 2.82
C ALA A 62 9.05 -6.88 3.89
N SER A 63 9.12 -5.60 3.50
CA SER A 63 9.34 -4.48 4.42
C SER A 63 8.18 -4.27 5.40
N ILE A 64 6.93 -4.51 4.97
CA ILE A 64 5.77 -4.50 5.86
C ILE A 64 5.91 -5.59 6.94
N GLY A 65 6.23 -6.82 6.53
CA GLY A 65 6.43 -7.94 7.46
C GLY A 65 7.54 -7.66 8.47
N ALA A 66 8.70 -7.17 8.01
CA ALA A 66 9.81 -6.79 8.87
C ALA A 66 9.42 -5.66 9.84
N GLY A 67 8.68 -4.64 9.36
CA GLY A 67 8.16 -3.54 10.16
C GLY A 67 7.20 -4.01 11.25
N MET A 68 6.26 -4.91 10.93
CA MET A 68 5.32 -5.49 11.90
C MET A 68 6.06 -6.25 13.01
N LEU A 69 7.08 -7.05 12.66
CA LEU A 69 7.90 -7.77 13.65
C LEU A 69 8.70 -6.80 14.53
N ALA A 70 9.29 -5.76 13.95
CA ALA A 70 10.05 -4.76 14.68
C ALA A 70 9.16 -3.94 15.63
N GLU A 71 7.98 -3.50 15.16
CA GLU A 71 6.97 -2.82 15.99
C GLU A 71 6.50 -3.75 17.13
N GLY A 72 6.26 -5.03 16.86
CA GLY A 72 5.89 -6.02 17.87
C GLY A 72 6.94 -6.17 18.97
N HIS A 73 8.23 -6.29 18.61
CA HIS A 73 9.32 -6.35 19.58
C HIS A 73 9.45 -5.05 20.38
N MET A 74 9.31 -3.91 19.71
CA MET A 74 9.35 -2.59 20.34
C MET A 74 8.25 -2.45 21.40
N LEU A 75 7.01 -2.85 21.08
CA LEU A 75 5.89 -2.86 22.01
C LEU A 75 6.10 -3.84 23.18
N ALA A 76 6.65 -5.03 22.92
CA ALA A 76 6.98 -6.01 23.94
C ALA A 76 8.03 -5.48 24.96
N GLN A 77 8.85 -4.51 24.56
CA GLN A 77 9.82 -3.83 25.42
C GLN A 77 9.24 -2.59 26.13
N GLY A 78 7.93 -2.37 26.05
CA GLY A 78 7.23 -1.31 26.78
C GLY A 78 7.14 0.03 26.05
N ALA A 79 7.46 0.08 24.75
CA ALA A 79 7.22 1.28 23.95
C ALA A 79 5.71 1.61 23.84
N GLY A 80 5.39 2.90 23.77
CA GLY A 80 4.01 3.38 23.74
C GLY A 80 3.57 3.92 22.38
N GLY A 81 2.42 4.59 22.38
CA GLY A 81 1.83 5.16 21.17
C GLY A 81 2.70 6.25 20.52
N LYS A 82 3.54 6.95 21.29
CA LYS A 82 4.44 7.97 20.75
C LYS A 82 5.55 7.35 19.90
N GLU A 83 6.20 6.31 20.42
CA GLU A 83 7.27 5.59 19.72
C GLU A 83 6.71 4.91 18.46
N LEU A 84 5.51 4.32 18.56
CA LEU A 84 4.81 3.74 17.41
C LEU A 84 4.51 4.79 16.33
N GLY A 85 4.05 5.98 16.72
CA GLY A 85 3.86 7.09 15.79
C GLY A 85 5.15 7.51 15.10
N LEU A 86 6.27 7.60 15.84
CA LEU A 86 7.57 7.93 15.28
C LEU A 86 8.08 6.88 14.30
N ALA A 87 7.91 5.59 14.61
CA ALA A 87 8.30 4.49 13.73
C ALA A 87 7.52 4.55 12.41
N ARG A 88 6.19 4.67 12.48
CA ARG A 88 5.33 4.69 11.29
C ARG A 88 5.52 5.91 10.40
N GLN A 89 5.86 7.06 10.98
CA GLN A 89 6.20 8.26 10.21
C GLN A 89 7.42 8.08 9.29
N GLN A 90 8.30 7.11 9.58
CA GLN A 90 9.46 6.84 8.72
C GLN A 90 9.06 6.27 7.36
N VAL A 91 7.89 5.64 7.23
CA VAL A 91 7.39 5.16 5.93
C VAL A 91 7.23 6.33 4.95
N LEU A 92 6.69 7.47 5.42
CA LEU A 92 6.55 8.67 4.59
C LEU A 92 7.91 9.19 4.14
N LYS A 93 8.87 9.30 5.07
CA LYS A 93 10.22 9.78 4.77
C LYS A 93 10.97 8.85 3.80
N ALA A 94 10.90 7.55 4.04
CA ALA A 94 11.57 6.53 3.23
C ALA A 94 10.98 6.43 1.81
N SER A 95 9.69 6.76 1.64
CA SER A 95 9.06 6.81 0.32
C SER A 95 9.59 7.92 -0.58
N GLY A 96 10.32 8.90 -0.03
CA GLY A 96 10.77 10.09 -0.76
C GLY A 96 9.63 11.04 -1.15
N ALA A 97 8.38 10.73 -0.79
CA ALA A 97 7.22 11.54 -1.10
C ALA A 97 7.20 12.81 -0.23
N ASP A 98 7.18 13.97 -0.88
CA ASP A 98 7.01 15.27 -0.24
C ASP A 98 5.81 16.03 -0.83
N GLY A 99 5.26 16.96 -0.03
CA GLY A 99 4.12 17.80 -0.41
C GLY A 99 3.03 17.06 -1.20
N PRO A 100 2.73 17.47 -2.44
CA PRO A 100 1.79 16.79 -3.36
C PRO A 100 2.02 15.28 -3.57
N GLY A 101 3.29 14.83 -3.59
CA GLY A 101 3.66 13.43 -3.81
C GLY A 101 3.16 12.48 -2.72
N VAL A 102 2.89 13.00 -1.51
CA VAL A 102 2.31 12.22 -0.41
C VAL A 102 0.94 11.65 -0.79
N MET A 103 0.11 12.40 -1.54
CA MET A 103 -1.19 11.91 -1.99
C MET A 103 -1.05 10.77 -3.00
N GLY A 104 -0.05 10.84 -3.89
CA GLY A 104 0.25 9.76 -4.83
C GLY A 104 0.68 8.47 -4.12
N MET A 105 1.52 8.59 -3.10
CA MET A 105 1.95 7.44 -2.30
C MET A 105 0.81 6.86 -1.47
N LEU A 106 -0.01 7.68 -0.81
CA LEU A 106 -1.20 7.21 -0.07
C LEU A 106 -2.21 6.55 -1.01
N HIS A 107 -2.42 7.11 -2.20
CA HIS A 107 -3.27 6.53 -3.24
C HIS A 107 -2.76 5.15 -3.64
N TRP A 108 -1.46 5.03 -3.91
CA TRP A 108 -0.82 3.76 -4.25
C TRP A 108 -0.97 2.71 -3.13
N GLN A 109 -0.69 3.07 -1.88
CA GLN A 109 -0.85 2.17 -0.73
C GLN A 109 -2.32 1.74 -0.52
N THR A 110 -3.26 2.68 -0.67
CA THR A 110 -4.68 2.39 -0.56
C THR A 110 -5.15 1.42 -1.64
N GLY A 111 -4.58 1.49 -2.85
CA GLY A 111 -4.87 0.55 -3.93
C GLY A 111 -4.55 -0.90 -3.55
N HIS A 112 -3.43 -1.15 -2.87
CA HIS A 112 -3.10 -2.49 -2.38
C HIS A 112 -4.11 -3.01 -1.36
N VAL A 113 -4.50 -2.16 -0.41
CA VAL A 113 -5.50 -2.51 0.62
C VAL A 113 -6.87 -2.77 -0.01
N GLN A 114 -7.30 -1.89 -0.92
CA GLN A 114 -8.58 -1.99 -1.62
C GLN A 114 -8.67 -3.29 -2.42
N GLN A 115 -7.63 -3.64 -3.18
CA GLN A 115 -7.63 -4.86 -3.99
C GLN A 115 -7.70 -6.13 -3.12
N LEU A 116 -6.98 -6.16 -1.99
CA LEU A 116 -7.04 -7.28 -1.05
C LEU A 116 -8.43 -7.42 -0.42
N LEU A 117 -8.99 -6.33 0.08
CA LEU A 117 -10.30 -6.33 0.73
C LEU A 117 -11.40 -6.72 -0.25
N LYS A 118 -11.32 -6.25 -1.50
CA LYS A 118 -12.24 -6.67 -2.57
C LYS A 118 -12.19 -8.18 -2.81
N GLY A 119 -10.99 -8.77 -2.87
CA GLY A 119 -10.85 -10.22 -3.03
C GLY A 119 -11.43 -11.01 -1.86
N LEU A 120 -11.37 -10.48 -0.64
CA LEU A 120 -11.98 -11.10 0.55
C LEU A 120 -13.51 -10.92 0.57
N ASP A 121 -14.01 -9.78 0.11
CA ASP A 121 -15.45 -9.52 -0.07
C ASP A 121 -16.06 -10.49 -1.09
N GLU A 122 -15.38 -10.69 -2.23
CA GLU A 122 -15.78 -11.66 -3.27
C GLU A 122 -15.83 -13.11 -2.75
N GLN A 123 -15.10 -13.42 -1.67
CA GLN A 123 -15.13 -14.73 -1.00
C GLN A 123 -16.22 -14.84 0.08
N GLY A 124 -16.98 -13.78 0.33
CA GLY A 124 -18.06 -13.78 1.33
C GLY A 124 -17.57 -13.76 2.77
N CYS A 125 -16.43 -13.11 3.06
CA CYS A 125 -15.85 -12.99 4.41
C CYS A 125 -16.69 -12.14 5.39
N GLY A 126 -17.90 -11.74 5.00
CA GLY A 126 -18.90 -11.12 5.86
C GLY A 126 -19.00 -9.59 5.74
N PRO A 127 -20.05 -9.01 6.36
CA PRO A 127 -20.43 -7.60 6.17
C PRO A 127 -19.36 -6.60 6.65
N VAL A 128 -18.54 -6.95 7.65
CA VAL A 128 -17.41 -6.09 8.09
C VAL A 128 -16.36 -5.96 6.99
N ILE A 129 -16.06 -7.05 6.27
CA ILE A 129 -15.11 -7.02 5.16
C ILE A 129 -15.70 -6.30 3.96
N ALA A 130 -16.99 -6.51 3.68
CA ALA A 130 -17.71 -5.76 2.64
C ALA A 130 -17.64 -4.25 2.90
N ALA A 131 -17.98 -3.81 4.12
CA ALA A 131 -17.87 -2.41 4.53
C ALA A 131 -16.45 -1.85 4.41
N ALA A 132 -15.44 -2.63 4.81
CA ALA A 132 -14.04 -2.25 4.68
C ALA A 132 -13.61 -2.11 3.20
N ALA A 133 -14.00 -3.05 2.34
CA ALA A 133 -13.69 -3.03 0.91
C ALA A 133 -14.29 -1.78 0.23
N ARG A 134 -15.54 -1.44 0.55
CA ARG A 134 -16.21 -0.23 0.05
C ARG A 134 -15.54 1.03 0.59
N THR A 135 -15.18 1.06 1.87
CA THR A 135 -14.47 2.19 2.47
C THR A 135 -13.10 2.42 1.82
N ALA A 136 -12.34 1.36 1.55
CA ALA A 136 -11.06 1.44 0.87
C ALA A 136 -11.22 1.94 -0.59
N SER A 137 -12.26 1.49 -1.29
CA SER A 137 -12.64 1.98 -2.63
C SER A 137 -12.94 3.49 -2.61
N ALA A 138 -13.75 3.94 -1.64
CA ALA A 138 -14.04 5.36 -1.50
C ALA A 138 -12.80 6.20 -1.18
N LEU A 139 -11.94 5.72 -0.28
CA LEU A 139 -10.69 6.40 0.07
C LEU A 139 -9.77 6.52 -1.15
N LEU A 140 -9.70 5.48 -1.99
CA LEU A 140 -8.93 5.49 -3.23
C LEU A 140 -9.40 6.62 -4.16
N SER A 141 -10.70 6.73 -4.41
CA SER A 141 -11.27 7.82 -5.22
C SER A 141 -11.03 9.21 -4.61
N LEU A 142 -11.15 9.36 -3.28
CA LEU A 142 -10.85 10.64 -2.61
C LEU A 142 -9.39 11.04 -2.74
N LEU A 143 -8.46 10.08 -2.63
CA LEU A 143 -7.03 10.31 -2.81
C LEU A 143 -6.70 10.62 -4.28
N ALA A 144 -7.39 10.01 -5.24
CA ALA A 144 -7.26 10.34 -6.66
C ALA A 144 -7.63 11.80 -6.92
N CYS A 145 -8.73 12.30 -6.35
CA CYS A 145 -9.08 13.72 -6.40
C CYS A 145 -8.02 14.60 -5.71
N SER A 146 -7.52 14.17 -4.55
CA SER A 146 -6.55 14.93 -3.75
C SER A 146 -5.17 15.03 -4.40
N ALA A 147 -4.88 14.17 -5.38
CA ALA A 147 -3.66 14.18 -6.18
C ALA A 147 -3.73 15.09 -7.43
N VAL A 148 -4.85 15.81 -7.64
CA VAL A 148 -5.02 16.79 -8.72
C VAL A 148 -4.81 18.20 -8.17
N PHE A 149 -3.75 18.87 -8.61
CA PHE A 149 -3.31 20.17 -8.06
C PHE A 149 -3.56 21.36 -8.99
N SER A 150 -4.05 21.13 -10.21
CA SER A 150 -4.35 22.16 -11.20
C SER A 150 -5.56 21.76 -12.05
N THR A 151 -6.31 22.76 -12.53
CA THR A 151 -7.39 22.56 -13.52
C THR A 151 -6.86 22.19 -14.92
N GLU A 152 -5.55 22.36 -15.14
CA GLU A 152 -4.85 21.97 -16.37
C GLU A 152 -4.40 20.50 -16.34
N ASP A 153 -4.53 19.83 -15.19
CA ASP A 153 -4.26 18.40 -15.07
C ASP A 153 -5.31 17.62 -15.87
N GLU A 154 -4.88 16.70 -16.73
CA GLU A 154 -5.77 15.88 -17.57
C GLU A 154 -6.77 15.06 -16.72
N ARG A 155 -6.42 14.79 -15.46
CA ARG A 155 -7.27 14.07 -14.49
C ARG A 155 -8.35 14.97 -13.88
N ALA A 156 -8.27 16.31 -14.04
CA ALA A 156 -9.25 17.24 -13.48
C ALA A 156 -10.68 16.97 -13.99
N GLY A 157 -10.82 16.53 -15.24
CA GLY A 157 -12.10 16.13 -15.82
C GLY A 157 -12.73 14.89 -15.18
N GLN A 158 -11.94 14.09 -14.46
CA GLN A 158 -12.37 12.86 -13.80
C GLN A 158 -12.87 13.12 -12.37
N ILE A 159 -12.55 14.27 -11.77
CA ILE A 159 -12.90 14.62 -10.38
C ILE A 159 -14.39 14.41 -10.08
N PRO A 160 -15.36 14.88 -10.91
CA PRO A 160 -16.77 14.67 -10.62
C PRO A 160 -17.17 13.20 -10.56
N ALA A 161 -16.57 12.35 -11.41
CA ALA A 161 -16.84 10.92 -11.45
C ALA A 161 -16.24 10.22 -10.22
N GLU A 162 -15.01 10.56 -9.84
CA GLU A 162 -14.35 10.04 -8.63
C GLU A 162 -15.11 10.42 -7.35
N LEU A 163 -15.58 11.67 -7.24
CA LEU A 163 -16.40 12.09 -6.10
C LEU A 163 -17.77 11.39 -6.05
N ALA A 164 -18.37 11.13 -7.21
CA ALA A 164 -19.61 10.37 -7.29
C ALA A 164 -19.39 8.90 -6.86
N GLN A 165 -18.29 8.29 -7.29
CA GLN A 165 -17.91 6.94 -6.91
C GLN A 165 -17.60 6.83 -5.41
N ALA A 166 -16.82 7.77 -4.87
CA ALA A 166 -16.53 7.84 -3.43
C ALA A 166 -17.83 7.95 -2.60
N ARG A 167 -18.77 8.80 -3.01
CA ARG A 167 -20.06 8.94 -2.33
C ARG A 167 -20.86 7.63 -2.35
N LYS A 168 -20.92 6.97 -3.50
CA LYS A 168 -21.63 5.69 -3.66
C LYS A 168 -21.04 4.62 -2.76
N ASP A 169 -19.72 4.49 -2.75
CA ASP A 169 -19.03 3.47 -1.96
C ASP A 169 -19.13 3.75 -0.46
N LEU A 170 -19.06 5.01 -0.01
CA LEU A 170 -19.30 5.37 1.40
C LEU A 170 -20.74 5.05 1.83
N ALA A 171 -21.73 5.33 0.98
CA ALA A 171 -23.13 5.02 1.29
C ALA A 171 -23.35 3.51 1.39
N ALA A 172 -22.73 2.72 0.51
CA ALA A 172 -22.77 1.25 0.59
C ALA A 172 -22.08 0.73 1.84
N ALA A 173 -20.89 1.26 2.18
CA ALA A 173 -20.17 0.88 3.40
C ALA A 173 -21.00 1.16 4.66
N LEU A 174 -21.69 2.30 4.70
CA LEU A 174 -22.55 2.66 5.82
C LEU A 174 -23.74 1.69 5.95
N ALA A 175 -24.37 1.33 4.83
CA ALA A 175 -25.47 0.35 4.84
C ALA A 175 -25.01 -1.00 5.40
N GLU A 176 -23.84 -1.50 4.97
CA GLU A 176 -23.26 -2.74 5.50
C GLU A 176 -23.01 -2.67 7.01
N ILE A 177 -22.54 -1.52 7.51
CA ILE A 177 -22.29 -1.29 8.94
C ILE A 177 -23.61 -1.21 9.73
N ASP A 178 -24.62 -0.52 9.20
CA ASP A 178 -25.93 -0.35 9.84
C ASP A 178 -26.70 -1.68 9.92
N GLU A 179 -26.46 -2.59 8.97
CA GLU A 179 -27.01 -3.94 8.96
C GLU A 179 -26.32 -4.89 9.96
N LEU A 180 -25.14 -4.52 10.50
CA LEU A 180 -24.50 -5.29 11.55
C LEU A 180 -25.39 -5.27 12.80
N PRO A 181 -25.82 -6.44 13.33
CA PRO A 181 -26.56 -6.43 14.57
C PRO A 181 -25.68 -5.83 15.68
N ALA A 182 -26.26 -5.01 16.55
CA ALA A 182 -25.54 -4.45 17.71
C ALA A 182 -24.86 -5.53 18.58
N THR A 183 -25.29 -6.79 18.46
CA THR A 183 -24.74 -7.99 19.10
C THR A 183 -23.64 -8.72 18.31
N ALA A 184 -23.36 -8.37 17.05
CA ALA A 184 -22.22 -8.92 16.30
C ALA A 184 -20.88 -8.54 16.95
N ALA A 185 -20.81 -7.38 17.61
CA ALA A 185 -19.68 -6.98 18.46
C ALA A 185 -19.41 -8.00 19.60
N ALA A 186 -20.44 -8.73 20.06
CA ALA A 186 -20.29 -9.81 21.04
C ALA A 186 -19.88 -11.16 20.42
N MET A 187 -20.13 -11.39 19.13
CA MET A 187 -19.75 -12.63 18.44
C MET A 187 -18.23 -12.69 18.16
N PHE A 188 -17.58 -11.54 17.93
CA PHE A 188 -16.12 -11.48 17.75
C PHE A 188 -15.31 -11.57 19.05
N LEU A 189 -15.92 -11.30 20.21
CA LEU A 189 -15.27 -11.41 21.53
C LEU A 189 -15.51 -12.78 22.22
N GLY A 190 -16.44 -13.60 21.71
CA GLY A 190 -16.79 -14.91 22.28
C GLY A 190 -16.09 -16.11 21.62
N ALA A 191 -15.33 -15.91 20.54
CA ALA A 191 -14.71 -16.98 19.77
C ALA A 191 -13.17 -17.00 19.94
N VAL A 192 -12.70 -17.22 21.17
CA VAL A 192 -11.43 -17.93 21.37
C VAL A 192 -11.69 -19.12 22.31
N PRO A 193 -12.15 -20.27 21.79
CA PRO A 193 -11.97 -21.54 22.46
C PRO A 193 -10.60 -22.09 22.08
N GLY A 194 -9.63 -21.93 22.99
CA GLY A 194 -8.43 -22.77 23.11
C GLY A 194 -7.52 -22.86 21.89
N MET A 195 -6.50 -22.00 21.85
CA MET A 195 -5.11 -22.43 21.64
C MET A 195 -4.25 -21.86 22.76
#